data_AF-A0AA43EXA7-F1
#
_entry.id   AF-A0AA43EXA7-F1
#
_cell.length_a   1.000
_cell.length_b   1.000
_cell.length_c   1.000
_cell.angle_alpha   90.00
_cell.angle_beta   90.00
_cell.angle_gamma   90.00
#
_symmetry.space_group_name_H-M   'P 1'
#
loop_
_entity.id
_entity.type
_entity.pdbx_description
1 polymer ?
#
loop_
_entity_poly.entity_id
_entity_poly.type
_entity_poly.pdbx_seq_one_letter_code
_entity_poly.pdbx_strand_id
1 'polypeptide(L)'
;NPWYAMPASVSPGGKTWLDQGLGEFLAGRADYRRFAGDNVGKQKVPTLRNVDQRPDAAFVKAYMHNGYFKTLKGVVHFYNTRDTKPACKDPFTAEADALAQGCWPEAQVGANVNKAELGDLGLTQAEEIAIVKFMQALTDGFEPPAGTQRLARGVR
;
A
#
# COMPACT_ATOMS: atom_id res chain seq x y z
N ASN A 1 9.82 -7.65 3.13
CA ASN A 1 9.98 -7.27 1.71
C ASN A 1 11.18 -8.02 1.13
N PRO A 2 11.02 -8.83 0.07
CA PRO A 2 12.13 -9.57 -0.57
C PRO A 2 13.31 -8.70 -1.03
N TRP A 3 13.08 -7.42 -1.34
CA TRP A 3 14.12 -6.48 -1.78
C TRP A 3 15.33 -6.41 -0.84
N TYR A 4 15.09 -6.48 0.48
CA TYR A 4 16.16 -6.40 1.49
C TYR A 4 17.00 -7.68 1.60
N ALA A 5 16.53 -8.78 1.01
CA ALA A 5 17.22 -10.07 0.98
C ALA A 5 17.87 -10.35 -0.40
N MET A 6 17.76 -9.41 -1.35
CA MET A 6 18.39 -9.55 -2.67
C MET A 6 19.92 -9.47 -2.55
N PRO A 7 20.68 -10.05 -3.50
CA PRO A 7 22.14 -9.93 -3.52
C PRO A 7 22.60 -8.47 -3.50
N ALA A 8 23.76 -8.20 -2.91
CA ALA A 8 24.32 -6.84 -2.82
C ALA A 8 24.54 -6.17 -4.19
N SER A 9 24.69 -6.94 -5.27
CA SER A 9 24.75 -6.42 -6.63
C SER A 9 23.44 -5.79 -7.11
N VAL A 10 22.31 -6.17 -6.50
CA VAL A 10 20.96 -5.66 -6.81
C VAL A 10 20.49 -4.69 -5.73
N SER A 11 20.77 -4.98 -4.45
CA SER A 11 20.41 -4.15 -3.31
C SER A 11 21.66 -3.89 -2.44
N PRO A 12 22.53 -2.93 -2.82
CA PRO A 12 23.78 -2.69 -2.11
C PRO A 12 23.59 -2.31 -0.64
N GLY A 13 22.50 -1.60 -0.34
CA GLY A 13 22.14 -1.22 1.03
C GLY A 13 21.35 -2.27 1.79
N GLY A 14 20.89 -3.36 1.15
CA GLY A 14 20.12 -4.42 1.80
C GLY A 14 19.08 -3.89 2.80
N LYS A 15 19.13 -4.38 4.04
CA LYS A 15 18.26 -3.96 5.15
C LYS A 15 18.46 -2.51 5.63
N THR A 16 19.57 -1.86 5.30
CA THR A 16 19.85 -0.46 5.68
C THR A 16 19.46 0.54 4.60
N TRP A 17 19.00 0.08 3.43
CA TRP A 17 18.51 0.96 2.38
C TRP A 17 17.16 1.58 2.78
N LEU A 18 16.99 2.87 2.48
CA LEU A 18 15.79 3.65 2.74
C LEU A 18 15.28 4.26 1.44
N ASP A 19 14.04 3.95 1.05
CA ASP A 19 13.36 4.64 -0.05
C ASP A 19 12.94 6.04 0.41
N GLN A 20 13.76 7.05 0.08
CA GLN A 20 13.47 8.43 0.41
C GLN A 20 12.43 9.07 -0.51
N GLY A 21 11.97 8.37 -1.55
CA GLY A 21 10.91 8.79 -2.45
C GLY A 21 11.16 10.14 -3.10
N LEU A 22 10.12 10.98 -3.12
CA LEU A 22 10.17 12.32 -3.71
C LEU A 22 11.28 13.20 -3.10
N GLY A 23 11.58 13.04 -1.80
CA GLY A 23 12.63 13.82 -1.15
C GLY A 23 14.01 13.65 -1.77
N GLU A 24 14.40 12.41 -2.11
CA GLU A 24 15.69 12.14 -2.76
C GLU A 24 15.75 12.74 -4.16
N PHE A 25 14.66 12.60 -4.93
CA PHE A 25 14.56 13.22 -6.25
C PHE A 25 14.71 14.75 -6.18
N LEU A 26 14.03 15.40 -5.23
CA LEU A 26 14.10 16.86 -5.07
C LEU A 26 15.46 17.33 -4.55
N ALA A 27 16.18 16.53 -3.75
CA ALA A 27 17.52 16.89 -3.27
C ALA A 27 18.52 17.07 -4.43
N GLY A 28 18.38 16.28 -5.50
CA GLY A 28 19.17 16.38 -6.73
C GLY A 28 18.79 17.57 -7.63
N ARG A 29 17.67 18.25 -7.37
CA ARG A 29 17.12 19.34 -8.20
C ARG A 29 17.39 20.70 -7.57
N ALA A 30 18.34 21.47 -8.12
CA ALA A 30 18.74 22.76 -7.55
C ALA A 30 17.57 23.75 -7.37
N ASP A 31 16.61 23.73 -8.29
CA ASP A 31 15.37 24.52 -8.29
C ASP A 31 14.39 24.13 -7.17
N TYR A 32 14.44 22.89 -6.69
CA TYR A 32 13.47 22.34 -5.72
C TYR A 32 14.09 21.77 -4.45
N ARG A 33 15.42 21.80 -4.29
CA ARG A 33 16.14 21.21 -3.15
C ARG A 33 15.62 21.66 -1.80
N ARG A 34 15.17 22.91 -1.68
CA ARG A 34 14.58 23.46 -0.45
C ARG A 34 13.34 22.70 0.04
N PHE A 35 12.64 21.98 -0.84
CA PHE A 35 11.46 21.20 -0.51
C PHE A 35 11.79 19.73 -0.21
N ALA A 36 13.04 19.29 -0.33
CA ALA A 36 13.41 17.88 -0.19
C ALA A 36 13.03 17.33 1.20
N GLY A 37 13.33 18.06 2.27
CA GLY A 37 13.03 17.66 3.66
C GLY A 37 11.54 17.36 3.90
N ASP A 38 10.67 18.26 3.46
CA ASP A 38 9.20 18.13 3.61
C ASP A 38 8.58 17.04 2.71
N ASN A 39 9.38 16.42 1.85
CA ASN A 39 8.93 15.41 0.89
C ASN A 39 9.68 14.07 1.01
N VAL A 40 10.59 13.92 1.98
CA VAL A 40 11.25 12.63 2.27
C VAL A 40 10.18 11.57 2.61
N GLY A 41 10.24 10.43 1.95
CA GLY A 41 9.33 9.29 2.10
C GLY A 41 7.99 9.44 1.37
N LYS A 42 7.69 10.61 0.78
CA LYS A 42 6.48 10.77 -0.04
C LYS A 42 6.63 10.04 -1.36
N GLN A 43 5.57 9.35 -1.76
CA GLN A 43 5.48 8.65 -3.03
C GLN A 43 4.31 9.21 -3.83
N LYS A 44 4.43 9.19 -5.17
CA LYS A 44 3.29 9.56 -6.03
C LYS A 44 2.15 8.58 -5.79
N VAL A 45 0.96 9.11 -5.54
CA VAL A 45 -0.26 8.30 -5.40
C VAL A 45 -0.54 7.56 -6.71
N PRO A 46 -0.60 6.21 -6.72
CA PRO A 46 -0.90 5.45 -7.92
C PRO A 46 -2.40 5.57 -8.27
N THR A 47 -2.73 5.40 -9.55
CA THR A 47 -4.13 5.20 -9.96
C THR A 47 -4.65 3.85 -9.44
N LEU A 48 -5.95 3.79 -9.13
CA LEU A 48 -6.62 2.55 -8.74
C LEU A 48 -7.31 1.83 -9.91
N ARG A 49 -7.33 2.43 -11.11
CA ARG A 49 -7.77 1.71 -12.32
C ARG A 49 -6.84 0.52 -12.55
N ASN A 50 -7.40 -0.67 -12.76
CA ASN A 50 -6.66 -1.92 -12.91
C ASN A 50 -5.83 -2.33 -11.68
N VAL A 51 -6.18 -1.83 -10.48
CA VAL A 51 -5.44 -2.18 -9.27
C VAL A 51 -5.50 -3.67 -8.96
N ASP A 52 -6.60 -4.36 -9.25
CA ASP A 52 -6.73 -5.82 -9.12
C ASP A 52 -6.41 -6.60 -10.41
N GLN A 53 -6.05 -5.93 -11.51
CA GLN A 53 -5.79 -6.61 -12.78
C GLN A 53 -4.61 -7.56 -12.64
N ARG A 54 -4.81 -8.82 -13.02
CA ARG A 54 -3.84 -9.92 -12.90
C ARG A 54 -4.04 -10.94 -14.04
N PRO A 55 -2.98 -11.68 -14.43
CA PRO A 55 -3.07 -12.67 -15.51
C PRO A 55 -4.10 -13.77 -15.23
N ASP A 56 -4.21 -14.19 -13.97
CA ASP A 56 -5.15 -15.21 -13.51
C ASP A 56 -5.44 -15.05 -12.01
N ALA A 57 -6.40 -15.84 -11.49
CA ALA A 57 -6.85 -15.74 -10.11
C ALA A 57 -5.82 -16.25 -9.07
N ALA A 58 -4.85 -17.07 -9.46
CA ALA A 58 -3.80 -17.61 -8.60
C ALA A 58 -2.56 -16.70 -8.53
N PHE A 59 -2.42 -15.75 -9.47
CA PHE A 59 -1.33 -14.80 -9.49
C PHE A 59 -1.29 -13.93 -8.22
N VAL A 60 -0.15 -13.96 -7.53
CA VAL A 60 0.12 -13.12 -6.36
C VAL A 60 0.64 -11.75 -6.80
N LYS A 61 -0.25 -10.77 -6.80
CA LYS A 61 0.11 -9.38 -7.10
C LYS A 61 0.82 -8.73 -5.91
N ALA A 62 1.78 -7.86 -6.18
CA ALA A 62 2.44 -7.04 -5.16
C ALA A 62 1.93 -5.59 -5.21
N TYR A 63 1.73 -4.97 -4.04
CA TYR A 63 1.19 -3.62 -3.91
C TYR A 63 2.11 -2.69 -3.11
N MET A 64 1.85 -1.38 -3.20
CA MET A 64 2.70 -0.29 -2.72
C MET A 64 4.03 -0.18 -3.48
N HIS A 65 4.76 0.92 -3.26
CA HIS A 65 6.03 1.20 -3.95
C HIS A 65 7.09 0.10 -3.73
N ASN A 66 7.01 -0.60 -2.60
CA ASN A 66 7.98 -1.61 -2.19
C ASN A 66 7.46 -3.06 -2.33
N GLY A 67 6.24 -3.25 -2.86
CA GLY A 67 5.66 -4.56 -3.06
C GLY A 67 5.40 -5.36 -1.76
N TYR A 68 5.30 -4.70 -0.60
CA TYR A 68 5.14 -5.36 0.70
C TYR A 68 3.87 -6.21 0.76
N PHE A 69 2.72 -5.62 0.41
CA PHE A 69 1.43 -6.30 0.45
C PHE A 69 1.25 -7.18 -0.79
N LYS A 70 0.60 -8.32 -0.57
CA LYS A 70 0.25 -9.35 -1.54
C LYS A 70 -1.25 -9.42 -1.81
N THR A 71 -2.04 -8.67 -1.05
CA THR A 71 -3.50 -8.62 -1.20
C THR A 71 -4.03 -7.19 -1.12
N LEU A 72 -5.09 -6.89 -1.89
CA LEU A 72 -5.83 -5.63 -1.74
C LEU A 72 -6.44 -5.50 -0.34
N LYS A 73 -6.87 -6.62 0.25
CA LYS A 73 -7.42 -6.65 1.60
C LYS A 73 -6.41 -6.19 2.64
N GLY A 74 -5.15 -6.65 2.56
CA GLY A 74 -4.07 -6.19 3.43
C GLY A 74 -3.81 -4.70 3.30
N VAL A 75 -3.83 -4.15 2.08
CA VAL A 75 -3.72 -2.71 1.84
C VAL A 75 -4.84 -1.91 2.52
N VAL A 76 -6.10 -2.34 2.34
CA VAL A 76 -7.25 -1.67 2.96
C VAL A 76 -7.18 -1.77 4.49
N HIS A 77 -6.85 -2.95 5.01
CA HIS A 77 -6.74 -3.18 6.45
C HIS A 77 -5.61 -2.35 7.07
N PHE A 78 -4.50 -2.17 6.36
CA PHE A 78 -3.43 -1.26 6.76
C PHE A 78 -3.93 0.18 6.88
N TYR A 79 -4.60 0.72 5.85
CA TYR A 79 -5.15 2.07 5.94
C TYR A 79 -6.17 2.23 7.08
N ASN A 80 -6.94 1.18 7.38
CA ASN A 80 -7.91 1.21 8.47
C ASN A 80 -7.27 1.16 9.87
N THR A 81 -6.13 0.49 10.03
CA THR A 81 -5.61 0.10 11.36
C THR A 81 -4.14 0.41 11.62
N ARG A 82 -3.45 1.11 10.71
CA ARG A 82 -2.01 1.43 10.84
C ARG A 82 -1.65 2.02 12.20
N ASP A 83 -2.48 2.94 12.69
CA ASP A 83 -2.21 3.72 13.90
C ASP A 83 -2.87 3.13 15.15
N THR A 84 -3.68 2.08 15.01
CA THR A 84 -4.34 1.38 16.13
C THR A 84 -3.65 0.08 16.52
N LYS A 85 -2.86 -0.51 15.61
CA LYS A 85 -2.09 -1.72 15.89
C LYS A 85 -0.69 -1.40 16.43
N PRO A 86 -0.11 -2.27 17.27
CA PRO A 86 1.26 -2.13 17.71
C PRO A 86 2.26 -2.34 16.56
N ALA A 87 3.47 -1.81 16.76
CA ALA A 87 4.60 -2.15 15.90
C ALA A 87 4.96 -3.65 16.02
N CYS A 88 5.27 -4.29 14.89
CA CYS A 88 5.83 -5.63 14.91
C CYS A 88 7.23 -5.64 15.55
N LYS A 89 7.56 -6.71 16.28
CA LYS A 89 8.89 -6.84 16.93
C LYS A 89 10.04 -6.86 15.92
N ASP A 90 9.84 -7.52 14.78
CA ASP A 90 10.77 -7.49 13.66
C ASP A 90 10.25 -6.49 12.59
N PRO A 91 11.00 -5.43 12.26
CA PRO A 91 10.62 -4.45 11.24
C PRO A 91 10.56 -5.04 9.82
N PHE A 92 11.03 -6.27 9.61
CA PHE A 92 10.98 -6.97 8.33
C PHE A 92 9.88 -8.04 8.26
N THR A 93 9.03 -8.13 9.29
CA THR A 93 7.88 -9.07 9.37
C THR A 93 7.04 -9.03 8.08
N ALA A 94 6.84 -10.19 7.46
CA ALA A 94 6.04 -10.31 6.24
C ALA A 94 4.55 -10.02 6.51
N GLU A 95 3.79 -9.62 5.48
CA GLU A 95 2.37 -9.27 5.61
C GLU A 95 1.55 -10.37 6.32
N ALA A 96 1.71 -11.63 5.90
CA ALA A 96 0.96 -12.75 6.47
C ALA A 96 1.20 -12.90 7.99
N ASP A 97 2.46 -12.77 8.40
CA ASP A 97 2.85 -12.86 9.81
C ASP A 97 2.39 -11.62 10.59
N ALA A 98 2.47 -10.43 10.00
CA ALA A 98 2.00 -9.19 10.61
C ALA A 98 0.48 -9.22 10.87
N LEU A 99 -0.29 -9.73 9.91
CA LEU A 99 -1.73 -9.96 10.06
C LEU A 99 -2.02 -10.98 11.16
N ALA A 100 -1.31 -12.10 11.19
CA ALA A 100 -1.47 -13.14 12.21
C ALA A 100 -1.09 -12.65 13.63
N GLN A 101 -0.06 -11.82 13.73
CA GLN A 101 0.40 -11.21 14.97
C GLN A 101 -0.44 -9.99 15.39
N GLY A 102 -1.27 -9.46 14.50
CA GLY A 102 -2.07 -8.27 14.74
C GLY A 102 -1.22 -6.99 14.89
N CYS A 103 -0.10 -6.90 14.18
CA CYS A 103 0.84 -5.77 14.21
C CYS A 103 1.11 -5.20 12.81
N TRP A 104 1.76 -4.04 12.73
CA TRP A 104 2.35 -3.54 11.49
C TRP A 104 3.84 -3.23 11.67
N PRO A 105 4.71 -3.50 10.68
CA PRO A 105 6.08 -3.00 10.73
C PRO A 105 6.10 -1.47 10.77
N GLU A 106 7.11 -0.90 11.41
CA GLU A 106 7.27 0.55 11.45
C GLU A 106 7.49 1.14 10.05
N ALA A 107 7.12 2.41 9.91
CA ALA A 107 7.37 3.15 8.69
C ALA A 107 8.88 3.26 8.45
N GLN A 108 9.33 2.88 7.24
CA GLN A 108 10.72 3.01 6.84
C GLN A 108 11.22 4.47 6.94
N VAL A 109 10.33 5.44 6.66
CA VAL A 109 10.58 6.88 6.85
C VAL A 109 9.44 7.45 7.68
N GLY A 110 9.74 7.82 8.94
CA GLY A 110 8.75 8.36 9.88
C GLY A 110 8.48 9.87 9.78
N ALA A 111 9.36 10.63 9.11
CA ALA A 111 9.38 12.10 9.19
C ALA A 111 8.10 12.79 8.69
N ASN A 112 7.54 12.34 7.57
CA ASN A 112 6.44 13.01 6.86
C ASN A 112 5.19 12.12 6.72
N VAL A 113 4.97 11.19 7.66
CA VAL A 113 3.82 10.27 7.62
C VAL A 113 2.52 11.04 7.82
N ASN A 114 1.55 10.84 6.91
CA ASN A 114 0.21 11.40 7.06
C ASN A 114 -0.56 10.66 8.18
N LYS A 115 -0.82 11.36 9.29
CA LYS A 115 -1.63 10.91 10.43
C LYS A 115 -2.99 11.62 10.54
N ALA A 116 -3.30 12.52 9.61
CA ALA A 116 -4.52 13.31 9.66
C ALA A 116 -5.70 12.60 8.99
N GLU A 117 -5.44 11.83 7.93
CA GLU A 117 -6.50 11.30 7.05
C GLU A 117 -6.66 9.78 7.12
N LEU A 118 -5.70 9.05 7.71
CA LEU A 118 -5.57 7.60 7.57
C LEU A 118 -4.94 6.97 8.83
N GLY A 119 -5.21 5.69 9.06
CA GLY A 119 -4.56 4.86 10.08
C GLY A 119 -5.46 4.42 11.24
N ASP A 120 -6.58 5.09 11.44
CA ASP A 120 -7.66 4.71 12.37
C ASP A 120 -9.01 5.11 11.76
N LEU A 121 -9.45 4.35 10.75
CA LEU A 121 -10.65 4.71 9.97
C LEU A 121 -11.94 4.14 10.60
N GLY A 122 -11.85 3.29 11.61
CA GLY A 122 -13.00 2.68 12.28
C GLY A 122 -13.86 1.77 11.39
N LEU A 123 -13.34 1.31 10.24
CA LEU A 123 -14.10 0.49 9.31
C LEU A 123 -14.34 -0.91 9.88
N THR A 124 -15.56 -1.40 9.70
CA THR A 124 -15.92 -2.79 9.95
C THR A 124 -15.32 -3.71 8.90
N GLN A 125 -15.26 -5.02 9.21
CA GLN A 125 -14.81 -6.02 8.24
C GLN A 125 -15.63 -6.01 6.95
N ALA A 126 -16.95 -5.77 7.05
CA ALA A 126 -17.85 -5.71 5.90
C ALA A 126 -17.55 -4.50 5.01
N GLU A 127 -17.27 -3.34 5.59
CA GLU A 127 -16.91 -2.13 4.83
C GLU A 127 -15.56 -2.29 4.14
N GLU A 128 -14.56 -2.85 4.81
CA GLU A 128 -13.28 -3.16 4.16
C GLU A 128 -13.46 -4.14 2.98
N ILE A 129 -14.33 -5.15 3.11
CA ILE A 129 -14.66 -6.08 2.02
C ILE A 129 -15.36 -5.33 0.87
N ALA A 130 -16.29 -4.43 1.17
CA ALA A 130 -16.99 -3.64 0.16
C ALA A 130 -16.02 -2.73 -0.62
N ILE A 131 -15.06 -2.10 0.05
CA ILE A 131 -14.01 -1.30 -0.59
C ILE A 131 -13.15 -2.17 -1.51
N VAL A 132 -12.74 -3.36 -1.06
CA VAL A 132 -12.01 -4.30 -1.93
C VAL A 132 -12.85 -4.63 -3.16
N LYS A 133 -14.13 -4.99 -3.01
CA LYS A 133 -15.02 -5.29 -4.14
C LYS A 133 -15.17 -4.13 -5.11
N PHE A 134 -15.30 -2.92 -4.59
CA PHE A 134 -15.32 -1.71 -5.40
C PHE A 134 -14.04 -1.56 -6.23
N MET A 135 -12.86 -1.73 -5.62
CA MET A 135 -11.58 -1.66 -6.33
C MET A 135 -11.41 -2.76 -7.38
N GLN A 136 -11.93 -3.96 -7.15
CA GLN A 136 -11.94 -5.04 -8.14
C GLN A 136 -12.74 -4.66 -9.40
N ALA A 137 -13.86 -3.95 -9.20
CA ALA A 137 -14.70 -3.44 -10.28
C ALA A 137 -14.06 -2.28 -11.08
N LEU A 138 -12.92 -1.72 -10.63
CA LEU A 138 -12.13 -0.73 -11.39
C LEU A 138 -11.19 -1.39 -12.42
N THR A 139 -11.30 -2.70 -12.62
CA THR A 139 -10.56 -3.43 -13.66
C THR A 139 -11.25 -3.24 -15.01
N ASP A 140 -10.47 -2.92 -16.04
CA ASP A 140 -10.99 -2.77 -17.39
C ASP A 140 -11.55 -4.09 -17.90
N GLY A 141 -12.74 -4.02 -18.51
CA GLY A 141 -13.47 -5.21 -18.94
C GLY A 141 -14.09 -6.01 -17.78
N PHE A 142 -14.18 -5.43 -16.58
CA PHE A 142 -14.87 -6.08 -15.47
C PHE A 142 -16.33 -6.39 -15.83
N GLU A 143 -16.65 -7.67 -15.79
CA GLU A 143 -18.02 -8.17 -15.86
C GLU A 143 -18.49 -8.55 -14.46
N PRO A 144 -19.62 -7.99 -13.97
CA PRO A 144 -20.15 -8.37 -12.68
C PRO A 144 -20.60 -9.84 -12.70
N PRO A 145 -20.55 -10.54 -11.55
CA PRO A 145 -21.05 -11.90 -11.45
C PRO A 145 -22.49 -12.04 -11.96
N ALA A 146 -22.81 -13.21 -12.53
CA ALA A 146 -24.17 -13.54 -12.95
C ALA A 146 -25.16 -13.32 -11.79
N GLY A 147 -26.30 -12.69 -12.08
CA GLY A 147 -27.31 -12.36 -11.07
C GLY A 147 -27.06 -11.05 -10.31
N THR A 148 -25.98 -10.31 -10.59
CA THR A 148 -25.77 -8.97 -10.02
C THR A 148 -26.82 -8.00 -10.56
N GLN A 149 -27.58 -7.37 -9.67
CA GLN A 149 -28.55 -6.33 -10.03
C GLN A 149 -27.81 -5.09 -10.54
N ARG A 150 -28.02 -4.72 -11.80
CA ARG A 150 -27.56 -3.44 -12.34
C ARG A 150 -28.55 -2.36 -11.93
N LEU A 151 -28.09 -1.40 -11.13
CA LEU A 151 -28.89 -0.22 -10.81
C LEU A 151 -29.11 0.61 -12.09
N ALA A 152 -30.32 1.13 -12.28
CA ALA A 152 -30.60 2.05 -13.37
C ALA A 152 -29.78 3.34 -13.15
N ARG A 153 -29.35 4.00 -14.23
CA ARG A 153 -28.67 5.30 -14.12
C ARG A 153 -29.52 6.27 -13.29
N GLY A 154 -28.90 6.88 -12.28
CA GLY A 154 -29.53 7.92 -11.46
C GLY A 154 -30.29 7.42 -10.22
N VAL A 155 -30.34 6.10 -9.98
CA VAL A 155 -30.85 5.55 -8.72
C VAL A 155 -29.68 5.54 -7.71
N ARG A 156 -29.81 6.34 -6.65
CA ARG A 156 -28.94 6.25 -5.47
C ARG A 156 -29.55 5.29 -4.46
#